data_AF-A0A2Z4YEI6-F1
#
_entry.id   AF-A0A2Z4YEI6-F1
#
_cell.length_a   1.000
_cell.length_b   1.000
_cell.length_c   1.000
_cell.angle_alpha   90.00
_cell.angle_beta   90.00
_cell.angle_gamma   90.00
#
_symmetry.space_group_name_H-M   'P 1'
#
loop_
_entity.id
_entity.type
_entity.pdbx_description
1 polymer ?
#
loop_
_entity_poly.entity_id
_entity_poly.type
_entity_poly.pdbx_seq_one_letter_code
_entity_poly.pdbx_strand_id
1 'polypeptide(L)'
;MLTITDHLEWTGSDDAHCLLLQEKLNTYLSFVESGEMLETCPDAKGRAVLIDVVCKYPLSQQAKAFYTQVAQIVEGAGIKLRHRLFDAS
;
A
#
# COMPACT_ATOMS: atom_id res chain seq x y z
N MET A 1 -9.11 1.19 7.47
CA MET A 1 -8.69 0.60 6.18
C MET A 1 -8.53 1.73 5.20
N LEU A 2 -7.42 1.76 4.48
CA LEU A 2 -7.09 2.81 3.51
C LEU A 2 -6.96 2.18 2.12
N THR A 3 -7.53 2.81 1.10
CA THR A 3 -7.55 2.27 -0.26
C THR A 3 -6.72 3.15 -1.18
N ILE A 4 -5.76 2.56 -1.89
CA ILE A 4 -4.97 3.22 -2.94
C ILE A 4 -5.46 2.68 -4.28
N THR A 5 -5.90 3.55 -5.18
CA THR A 5 -6.19 3.15 -6.56
C THR A 5 -4.96 3.30 -7.41
N ASP A 6 -4.51 2.20 -7.99
CA ASP A 6 -3.43 2.15 -8.96
C ASP A 6 -4.03 1.99 -10.37
N HIS A 7 -3.90 3.04 -11.17
CA HIS A 7 -4.46 3.11 -12.52
C HIS A 7 -3.43 2.90 -13.62
N LEU A 8 -2.15 2.68 -13.26
CA LEU A 8 -1.05 2.55 -14.20
C LEU A 8 -0.80 1.08 -14.52
N GLU A 9 -0.34 0.82 -15.74
CA GLU A 9 0.02 -0.53 -16.17
C GLU A 9 1.40 -0.92 -15.61
N TRP A 10 1.59 -2.21 -15.34
CA TRP A 10 2.86 -2.78 -14.89
C TRP A 10 3.53 -3.50 -16.06
N THR A 11 4.46 -2.83 -16.72
CA THR A 11 5.15 -3.33 -17.93
C THR A 11 6.43 -4.12 -17.64
N GLY A 12 6.95 -4.07 -16.41
CA GLY A 12 8.21 -4.71 -16.02
C GLY A 12 9.46 -3.84 -16.19
N SER A 13 9.28 -2.54 -16.39
CA SER A 13 10.34 -1.51 -16.34
C SER A 13 9.76 -0.24 -15.73
N ASP A 14 9.06 -0.39 -14.59
CA ASP A 14 8.20 0.64 -14.01
C ASP A 14 8.83 1.27 -12.75
N ASP A 15 10.14 1.55 -12.77
CA ASP A 15 10.86 2.06 -11.59
C ASP A 15 10.26 3.38 -11.07
N ALA A 16 9.81 4.26 -11.97
CA ALA A 16 9.09 5.47 -11.62
C ALA A 16 7.74 5.18 -10.94
N HIS A 17 7.04 4.13 -11.36
CA HIS A 17 5.79 3.72 -10.74
C HIS A 17 6.03 3.11 -9.35
N CYS A 18 7.05 2.27 -9.20
CA CYS A 18 7.50 1.75 -7.91
C CYS A 18 7.81 2.89 -6.94
N LEU A 19 8.54 3.92 -7.39
CA LEU A 19 8.86 5.09 -6.58
C LEU A 19 7.59 5.83 -6.12
N LEU A 20 6.65 6.08 -7.02
CA LEU A 20 5.38 6.74 -6.67
C LEU A 20 4.57 5.95 -5.65
N LEU A 21 4.52 4.62 -5.76
CA LEU A 21 3.83 3.80 -4.76
C LEU A 21 4.58 3.82 -3.42
N GLN A 22 5.91 3.75 -3.45
CA GLN A 22 6.74 3.83 -2.24
C GLN A 22 6.53 5.16 -1.49
N GLU A 23 6.53 6.29 -2.19
CA GLU A 23 6.32 7.61 -1.58
C GLU A 23 4.94 7.71 -0.89
N LYS A 24 3.90 7.17 -1.52
CA LYS A 24 2.56 7.09 -0.91
C LYS A 24 2.57 6.25 0.36
N LEU A 25 3.20 5.07 0.32
CA LEU A 25 3.27 4.18 1.47
C LEU A 25 4.10 4.76 2.61
N ASN A 26 5.20 5.44 2.30
CA ASN A 26 6.01 6.14 3.30
C ASN A 26 5.22 7.24 4.02
N THR A 27 4.38 7.98 3.28
CA THR A 27 3.50 8.98 3.89
C THR A 27 2.52 8.34 4.86
N TYR A 28 1.96 7.17 4.52
CA TYR A 28 1.07 6.43 5.42
C TYR A 28 1.80 5.83 6.62
N LEU A 29 3.03 5.31 6.44
CA LEU A 29 3.86 4.86 7.54
C LEU A 29 4.10 5.97 8.55
N SER A 30 4.55 7.15 8.08
CA SER A 30 4.78 8.29 8.95
C SER A 30 3.52 8.74 9.68
N PHE A 31 2.35 8.70 9.04
CA PHE A 31 1.06 9.02 9.66
C PHE A 31 0.62 8.01 10.75
N VAL A 32 1.01 6.74 10.60
CA VAL A 32 0.74 5.68 11.59
C VAL A 32 1.73 5.78 12.75
N GLU A 33 3.02 5.99 12.46
CA GLU A 33 4.11 6.10 13.44
C GLU A 33 4.01 7.38 14.28
N SER A 34 3.54 8.50 13.70
CA SER A 34 3.35 9.77 14.41
C SER A 34 2.25 9.70 15.49
N GLY A 35 1.41 8.66 15.47
CA GLY A 35 0.24 8.55 16.34
C GLY A 35 -0.94 9.43 15.91
N GLU A 36 -0.81 10.25 14.86
CA GLU A 36 -1.87 11.11 14.31
C GLU A 36 -3.09 10.28 13.88
N MET A 37 -2.88 9.04 13.46
CA MET A 37 -3.98 8.11 13.15
C MET A 37 -4.89 7.88 14.37
N LEU A 38 -4.34 7.78 15.59
CA LEU A 38 -5.14 7.55 16.80
C LEU A 38 -5.89 8.82 17.25
N GLU A 39 -5.39 10.00 16.91
CA GLU A 39 -6.07 11.27 17.15
C GLU A 39 -7.24 11.47 16.17
N THR A 40 -7.02 11.15 14.90
CA THR A 40 -8.02 11.32 13.83
C THR A 40 -9.05 10.18 13.80
N CYS A 41 -8.65 8.99 14.23
CA CYS A 41 -9.50 7.79 14.28
C CYS A 41 -9.23 7.00 15.57
N PRO A 42 -9.79 7.43 16.71
CA PRO A 42 -9.57 6.78 18.02
C PRO A 42 -9.97 5.31 18.03
N ASP A 43 -10.97 4.98 17.22
CA ASP A 43 -11.46 3.63 16.97
C ASP A 43 -10.40 2.69 16.38
N ALA A 44 -9.35 3.21 15.72
CA ALA A 44 -8.26 2.41 15.18
C ALA A 44 -7.33 1.83 16.26
N LYS A 45 -7.47 2.25 17.53
CA LYS A 45 -6.64 1.80 18.64
C LYS A 45 -6.73 0.28 18.81
N GLY A 46 -5.58 -0.39 18.70
CA GLY A 46 -5.46 -1.85 18.81
C GLY A 46 -5.90 -2.64 17.57
N ARG A 47 -6.27 -1.98 16.46
CA ARG A 47 -6.58 -2.64 15.19
C ARG A 47 -5.40 -2.53 14.23
N ALA A 48 -5.09 -3.61 13.52
CA ALA A 48 -4.11 -3.58 12.44
C ALA A 48 -4.60 -2.66 11.32
N VAL A 49 -3.75 -1.75 10.88
CA VAL A 49 -4.01 -0.89 9.72
C VAL A 49 -3.93 -1.75 8.47
N LEU A 50 -4.87 -1.59 7.54
CA LEU A 50 -4.85 -2.26 6.24
C LEU A 50 -4.76 -1.20 5.15
N ILE A 51 -3.74 -1.31 4.31
CA ILE A 51 -3.61 -0.62 3.03
C ILE A 51 -4.04 -1.61 1.93
N ASP A 52 -5.09 -1.27 1.20
CA ASP A 52 -5.62 -2.04 0.08
C ASP A 52 -5.31 -1.33 -1.24
N VAL A 53 -4.42 -1.90 -2.05
CA VAL A 53 -4.07 -1.37 -3.37
C VAL A 53 -4.95 -2.03 -4.43
N VAL A 54 -5.81 -1.24 -5.05
CA VAL A 54 -6.73 -1.67 -6.10
C VAL A 54 -6.10 -1.34 -7.45
N CYS A 55 -5.55 -2.36 -8.10
CA CYS A 55 -4.84 -2.23 -9.37
C CYS A 55 -5.83 -2.36 -10.53
N LYS A 56 -5.76 -1.45 -11.50
CA LYS A 56 -6.50 -1.57 -12.76
C LYS A 56 -5.92 -2.67 -13.65
N TYR A 57 -4.61 -2.90 -13.57
CA TYR A 57 -3.88 -3.87 -14.38
C TYR A 57 -3.19 -4.92 -13.50
N PRO A 58 -2.97 -6.14 -13.99
CA PRO A 58 -2.25 -7.16 -13.25
C PRO A 58 -0.79 -6.77 -13.02
N LEU A 59 -0.22 -7.17 -11.88
CA LEU A 59 1.18 -6.92 -11.56
C LEU A 59 2.13 -7.71 -12.48
N SER A 60 3.17 -7.04 -12.97
CA SER A 60 4.33 -7.70 -13.61
C SER A 60 5.13 -8.53 -12.60
N GLN A 61 6.07 -9.36 -13.07
CA GLN A 61 6.94 -10.13 -12.16
C GLN A 61 7.80 -9.22 -11.27
N GLN A 62 8.34 -8.14 -11.84
CA GLN A 62 9.11 -7.13 -11.10
C GLN A 62 8.22 -6.45 -10.05
N ALA A 63 7.00 -6.05 -10.43
CA ALA A 63 6.04 -5.45 -9.52
C ALA A 63 5.70 -6.39 -8.35
N LYS A 64 5.47 -7.68 -8.60
CA LYS A 64 5.22 -8.66 -7.54
C LYS A 64 6.38 -8.76 -6.54
N ALA A 65 7.62 -8.73 -7.02
CA ALA A 65 8.80 -8.72 -6.16
C ALA A 65 8.85 -7.44 -5.30
N PHE A 66 8.57 -6.28 -5.90
CA PHE A 66 8.46 -5.01 -5.20
C PHE A 66 7.37 -5.02 -4.11
N TYR A 67 6.14 -5.45 -4.45
CA TYR A 67 5.05 -5.56 -3.48
C TYR A 67 5.39 -6.49 -2.31
N THR A 68 6.14 -7.57 -2.56
CA THR A 68 6.59 -8.50 -1.51
C THR A 68 7.55 -7.81 -0.54
N GLN A 69 8.53 -7.06 -1.05
CA GLN A 69 9.49 -6.32 -0.23
C GLN A 69 8.79 -5.25 0.62
N VAL A 70 7.89 -4.50 0.00
CA VAL A 70 7.14 -3.44 0.66
C VAL A 70 6.19 -3.99 1.72
N ALA A 71 5.53 -5.12 1.46
CA ALA A 71 4.67 -5.79 2.44
C ALA A 71 5.44 -6.12 3.73
N GLN A 72 6.66 -6.66 3.60
CA GLN A 72 7.51 -6.96 4.77
C GLN A 72 7.87 -5.71 5.57
N ILE A 73 8.16 -4.59 4.90
CA ILE A 73 8.50 -3.32 5.54
C ILE A 73 7.31 -2.81 6.35
N VAL A 74 6.13 -2.73 5.74
CA VAL A 74 4.96 -2.16 6.40
C VAL A 74 4.40 -3.07 7.50
N GLU A 75 4.57 -4.39 7.38
CA GLU A 75 4.21 -5.35 8.43
C GLU A 75 5.05 -5.15 9.70
N GLY A 76 6.32 -4.79 9.55
CA GLY A 76 7.18 -4.39 10.67
C GLY A 76 6.64 -3.19 11.46
N ALA A 77 5.85 -2.32 10.82
CA ALA A 77 5.17 -1.18 11.43
C ALA A 77 3.72 -1.49 11.89
N GLY A 78 3.29 -2.75 11.86
CA GLY A 78 1.94 -3.15 12.25
C GLY A 78 0.86 -2.86 11.20
N ILE A 79 1.28 -2.58 9.96
CA ILE A 79 0.40 -2.32 8.82
C ILE A 79 0.37 -3.55 7.91
N LYS A 80 -0.81 -3.97 7.47
CA LYS A 80 -0.99 -4.99 6.45
C LYS A 80 -1.08 -4.34 5.07
N LEU A 81 -0.42 -4.93 4.08
CA LEU A 81 -0.58 -4.57 2.68
C LEU A 81 -1.34 -5.66 1.94
N ARG A 82 -2.37 -5.28 1.20
CA ARG A 82 -3.08 -6.14 0.26
C ARG A 82 -3.08 -5.47 -1.11
N HIS A 83 -3.02 -6.25 -2.17
CA HIS A 83 -3.37 -5.79 -3.51
C HIS A 83 -4.48 -6.66 -4.09
N ARG A 84 -5.32 -6.07 -4.94
CA ARG A 84 -6.36 -6.77 -5.70
C ARG A 84 -6.56 -6.12 -7.05
N LEU A 85 -6.92 -6.92 -8.05
CA LEU A 85 -7.33 -6.37 -9.34
C LEU A 85 -8.71 -5.72 -9.19
N PHE A 86 -8.91 -4.57 -9.82
CA PHE A 86 -10.22 -3.93 -9.92
C PHE A 86 -11.15 -4.85 -10.72
N ASP A 87 -12.23 -5.27 -10.09
CA ASP A 87 -13.29 -6.02 -10.74
C ASP A 87 -14.47 -5.06 -10.96
N ALA A 88 -14.79 -4.83 -12.24
CA ALA A 88 -15.91 -3.99 -12.65
C ALA A 88 -17.12 -4.91 -12.88
N SER A 89 -17.69 -5.40 -11.77
CA SER A 89 -18.96 -6.13 -11.77
C SER A 89 -20.15 -5.17 -11.92
#